data_AF-A0A7J8R7L5-F1
#
_entry.id   AF-A0A7J8R7L5-F1
#
_cell.length_a   1.000
_cell.length_b   1.000
_cell.length_c   1.000
_cell.angle_alpha   90.00
_cell.angle_beta   90.00
_cell.angle_gamma   90.00
#
_symmetry.space_group_name_H-M   'P 1'
#
loop_
_entity.id
_entity.type
_entity.pdbx_description
1 polymer ?
#
loop_
_entity_poly.entity_id
_entity_poly.type
_entity_poly.pdbx_seq_one_letter_code
_entity_poly.pdbx_strand_id
1 'polypeptide(L)'
;MSQKGKPIDDPATEDPPYLQPGSIVEVNHEDNVCPRARYTAIIMERATSTNDKRYVVQFTNLYQDRNSGTKLSKEYNSVDIRPLPPPQPPRKFKVGDIVEAYFDDGWYEGKIDQVLDDDRYIFRMSSMFLLFGVNQLRLHRTWLNGNWVPPLDESELAVEEEDSTEKMMESETDNAEASKAGTGNILEESDQKTKEKEEEFSEGAHVEVTNIDGDGSNPAWFAATIVKPVGNNRYLIRFETLRTEDDTGFLEKEMDSLHIRPPPPHIPVPDQFKMFDHVEVLYKGGWWKCVIAEVLPDDSKYLVFLANYDKLECKHSDLRPRQGTIDEN
;
A
#
# COMPACT_ATOMS: atom_id res chain seq x y z
N MET A 1 34.84 -60.43 19.84
CA MET A 1 33.96 -59.30 20.15
C MET A 1 34.75 -58.02 19.98
N SER A 2 34.53 -57.31 18.87
CA SER A 2 35.01 -55.93 18.69
C SER A 2 34.22 -55.31 17.56
N GLN A 3 33.30 -54.43 17.90
CA GLN A 3 32.87 -53.36 17.02
C GLN A 3 32.99 -52.07 17.82
N LYS A 4 33.99 -51.28 17.44
CA LYS A 4 34.17 -49.90 17.87
C LYS A 4 33.23 -49.08 16.99
N GLY A 5 32.20 -48.49 17.60
CA GLY A 5 31.27 -47.60 16.91
C GLY A 5 32.02 -46.42 16.28
N LYS A 6 31.75 -46.20 15.00
CA LYS A 6 32.20 -45.04 14.23
C LYS A 6 31.32 -43.84 14.63
N PRO A 7 31.86 -42.62 14.82
CA PRO A 7 31.02 -41.45 14.98
C PRO A 7 30.26 -41.23 13.67
N ILE A 8 28.95 -41.06 13.78
CA ILE A 8 28.10 -40.56 12.72
C ILE A 8 28.31 -39.04 12.74
N ASP A 9 29.11 -38.53 11.82
CA ASP A 9 29.08 -37.11 11.49
C ASP A 9 27.73 -36.85 10.81
N ASP A 10 26.83 -36.16 11.49
CA ASP A 10 25.70 -35.50 10.86
C ASP A 10 26.24 -34.44 9.88
N PRO A 11 25.76 -34.37 8.64
CA PRO A 11 26.15 -33.30 7.74
C PRO A 11 25.44 -32.03 8.19
N ALA A 12 26.12 -31.20 8.98
CA ALA A 12 25.73 -29.83 9.18
C ALA A 12 25.72 -29.16 7.80
N THR A 13 24.53 -28.96 7.22
CA THR A 13 24.37 -27.88 6.26
C THR A 13 24.34 -26.62 7.12
N GLU A 14 25.52 -26.06 7.41
CA GLU A 14 25.64 -24.84 8.19
C GLU A 14 25.08 -23.67 7.37
N ASP A 15 23.79 -23.42 7.56
CA ASP A 15 23.17 -22.22 7.04
C ASP A 15 23.94 -20.98 7.54
N PRO A 16 24.04 -19.92 6.72
CA PRO A 16 24.67 -18.67 7.13
C PRO A 16 24.17 -18.17 8.49
N PRO A 17 25.00 -17.46 9.29
CA PRO A 17 24.63 -17.03 10.64
C PRO A 17 23.28 -16.31 10.74
N TYR A 18 22.91 -15.49 9.74
CA TYR A 18 21.64 -14.76 9.72
C TYR A 18 20.41 -15.62 9.43
N LEU A 19 20.60 -16.89 9.02
CA LEU A 19 19.53 -17.86 8.77
C LEU A 19 19.38 -18.88 9.90
N GLN A 20 20.09 -18.68 11.02
CA GLN A 20 19.95 -19.52 12.21
C GLN A 20 18.72 -19.11 13.02
N PRO A 21 18.03 -20.07 13.70
CA PRO A 21 16.95 -19.76 14.63
C PRO A 21 17.31 -18.64 15.63
N GLY A 22 16.39 -17.70 15.82
CA GLY A 22 16.57 -16.51 16.65
C GLY A 22 17.20 -15.31 15.92
N SER A 23 17.72 -15.49 14.69
CA SER A 23 18.27 -14.38 13.92
C SER A 23 17.19 -13.39 13.51
N ILE A 24 17.47 -12.09 13.68
CA ILE A 24 16.61 -11.01 13.19
C ILE A 24 16.99 -10.72 11.74
N VAL A 25 15.99 -10.72 10.86
CA VAL A 25 16.14 -10.60 9.41
C VAL A 25 15.11 -9.63 8.84
N GLU A 26 15.32 -9.20 7.61
CA GLU A 26 14.30 -8.53 6.80
C GLU A 26 13.80 -9.46 5.70
N VAL A 27 12.48 -9.53 5.55
CA VAL A 27 11.79 -10.41 4.60
C VAL A 27 10.98 -9.58 3.63
N ASN A 28 11.08 -9.90 2.35
CA ASN A 28 10.17 -9.35 1.34
C ASN A 28 8.84 -10.10 1.40
N HIS A 29 7.82 -9.50 2.03
CA HIS A 29 6.51 -10.13 2.17
C HIS A 29 5.65 -9.83 0.93
N GLU A 30 5.31 -10.87 0.17
CA GLU A 30 4.62 -10.79 -1.13
C GLU A 30 3.14 -10.32 -1.08
N ASP A 31 2.63 -9.77 0.03
CA ASP A 31 1.26 -9.22 0.07
C ASP A 31 1.20 -7.81 -0.58
N ASN A 32 1.43 -7.83 -1.90
CA ASN A 32 0.86 -7.05 -3.02
C ASN A 32 0.50 -5.56 -2.95
N VAL A 33 0.89 -4.78 -1.95
CA VAL A 33 0.76 -3.30 -2.03
C VAL A 33 2.04 -2.64 -2.56
N CYS A 34 3.21 -3.24 -2.30
CA CYS A 34 4.48 -2.79 -2.87
C CYS A 34 5.50 -3.95 -2.96
N PRO A 35 5.91 -4.40 -4.16
CA PRO A 35 6.78 -5.58 -4.34
C PRO A 35 8.22 -5.43 -3.81
N ARG A 36 8.51 -4.36 -3.04
CA ARG A 36 9.83 -3.97 -2.54
C ARG A 36 9.80 -3.54 -1.07
N ALA A 37 8.74 -3.89 -0.35
CA ALA A 37 8.65 -3.67 1.09
C ALA A 37 9.44 -4.75 1.85
N ARG A 38 10.12 -4.35 2.92
CA ARG A 38 10.96 -5.24 3.74
C ARG A 38 10.51 -5.14 5.18
N TYR A 39 10.08 -6.26 5.74
CA TYR A 39 9.56 -6.32 7.10
C TYR A 39 10.52 -7.08 8.00
N THR A 40 10.69 -6.61 9.22
CA THR A 40 11.55 -7.26 10.20
C THR A 40 10.87 -8.51 10.74
N ALA A 41 11.58 -9.63 10.72
CA ALA A 41 11.12 -10.93 11.20
C ALA A 41 12.24 -11.66 11.96
N ILE A 42 11.86 -12.70 12.69
CA ILE A 42 12.76 -13.59 13.42
C ILE A 42 12.71 -14.96 12.73
N ILE A 43 13.88 -15.55 12.44
CA ILE A 43 13.95 -16.94 11.98
C ILE A 43 13.51 -17.86 13.13
N MET A 44 12.48 -18.66 12.90
CA MET A 44 12.01 -19.64 13.88
C MET A 44 12.72 -20.97 13.68
N GLU A 45 12.69 -21.48 12.44
CA GLU A 45 13.28 -22.77 12.08
C GLU A 45 13.43 -22.90 10.56
N ARG A 46 14.26 -23.85 10.14
CA ARG A 46 14.32 -24.29 8.74
C ARG A 46 13.12 -25.17 8.43
N ALA A 47 12.42 -24.89 7.34
CA ALA A 47 11.26 -25.66 6.93
C ALA A 47 11.66 -27.08 6.50
N THR A 48 10.88 -28.06 6.93
CA THR A 48 11.14 -29.50 6.66
C THR A 48 10.49 -29.98 5.36
N SER A 49 9.65 -29.16 4.73
CA SER A 49 8.90 -29.49 3.51
C SER A 49 9.64 -29.06 2.23
N THR A 50 10.36 -30.01 1.64
CA THR A 50 10.89 -30.09 0.26
C THR A 50 11.42 -28.80 -0.42
N ASN A 51 12.67 -28.90 -0.88
CA ASN A 51 13.55 -27.90 -1.50
C ASN A 51 14.31 -27.04 -0.46
N ASP A 52 15.61 -27.33 -0.34
CA ASP A 52 16.49 -27.19 0.85
C ASP A 52 16.74 -25.78 1.41
N LYS A 53 15.98 -24.75 1.08
CA LYS A 53 16.32 -23.36 1.51
C LYS A 53 15.11 -22.53 1.87
N ARG A 54 14.18 -23.10 2.63
CA ARG A 54 13.02 -22.38 3.16
C ARG A 54 13.05 -22.30 4.67
N TYR A 55 12.56 -21.20 5.21
CA TYR A 55 12.59 -20.89 6.64
C TYR A 55 11.22 -20.38 7.07
N VAL A 56 10.78 -20.84 8.24
CA VAL A 56 9.63 -20.26 8.93
C VAL A 56 10.12 -19.02 9.66
N VAL A 57 9.51 -17.88 9.35
CA VAL A 57 9.81 -16.61 10.01
C VAL A 57 8.58 -16.12 10.76
N GLN A 58 8.78 -15.48 11.90
CA GLN A 58 7.74 -14.76 12.63
C GLN A 58 8.00 -13.26 12.48
N PHE A 59 7.04 -12.51 11.93
CA PHE A 59 7.17 -11.07 11.78
C PHE A 59 7.12 -10.37 13.15
N THR A 60 7.89 -9.30 13.28
CA THR A 60 7.97 -8.55 14.54
C THR A 60 6.71 -7.71 14.79
N ASN A 61 6.19 -7.08 13.74
CA ASN A 61 5.09 -6.11 13.80
C ASN A 61 3.93 -6.41 12.83
N LEU A 62 3.94 -7.56 12.14
CA LEU A 62 2.78 -8.03 11.36
C LEU A 62 2.00 -9.06 12.17
N TYR A 63 0.68 -8.97 12.13
CA TYR A 63 -0.22 -9.76 12.97
C TYR A 63 -1.18 -10.58 12.11
N GLN A 64 -1.36 -11.85 12.50
CA GLN A 64 -2.46 -12.67 11.96
C GLN A 64 -3.80 -12.24 12.58
N ASP A 65 -3.77 -11.89 13.86
CA ASP A 65 -4.90 -11.28 14.57
C ASP A 65 -4.37 -10.22 15.53
N ARG A 66 -4.70 -8.96 15.24
CA ARG A 66 -4.26 -7.82 16.03
C ARG A 66 -4.91 -7.77 17.42
N ASN A 67 -6.10 -8.37 17.58
CA ASN A 67 -6.82 -8.36 18.86
C ASN A 67 -6.19 -9.33 19.86
N SER A 68 -5.77 -10.52 19.41
CA SER A 68 -5.05 -11.47 20.26
C SER A 68 -3.55 -11.17 20.38
N GLY A 69 -3.01 -10.26 19.57
CA GLY A 69 -1.58 -9.99 19.49
C GLY A 69 -0.79 -11.11 18.82
N THR A 70 -1.46 -12.03 18.11
CA THR A 70 -0.82 -13.15 17.44
C THR A 70 -0.03 -12.66 16.22
N LYS A 71 1.30 -12.76 16.31
CA LYS A 71 2.22 -12.38 15.22
C LYS A 71 2.09 -13.32 14.02
N LEU A 72 2.18 -12.76 12.83
CA LEU A 72 2.15 -13.53 11.59
C LEU A 72 3.41 -14.39 11.45
N SER A 73 3.24 -15.68 11.21
CA SER A 73 4.32 -16.59 10.84
C SER A 73 4.08 -17.18 9.45
N LYS A 74 5.11 -17.20 8.60
CA LYS A 74 5.00 -17.73 7.23
C LYS A 74 6.35 -18.27 6.76
N GLU A 75 6.30 -19.17 5.78
CA GLU A 75 7.49 -19.78 5.19
C GLU A 75 7.99 -18.96 3.99
N TYR A 76 9.30 -18.72 3.91
CA TYR A 76 9.95 -17.97 2.83
C TYR A 76 11.18 -18.69 2.30
N ASN A 77 11.54 -18.41 1.04
CA ASN A 77 12.82 -18.84 0.50
C ASN A 77 13.97 -18.00 1.05
N SER A 78 15.14 -18.60 1.22
CA SER A 78 16.39 -17.91 1.57
C SER A 78 16.68 -16.67 0.71
N VAL A 79 16.23 -16.64 -0.55
CA VAL A 79 16.45 -15.49 -1.45
C VAL A 79 15.63 -14.25 -1.08
N ASP A 80 14.52 -14.45 -0.34
CA ASP A 80 13.63 -13.37 0.10
C ASP A 80 14.01 -12.84 1.48
N ILE A 81 14.97 -13.50 2.13
CA ILE A 81 15.46 -13.20 3.48
C ILE A 81 16.85 -12.56 3.39
N ARG A 82 17.04 -11.44 4.08
CA ARG A 82 18.35 -10.80 4.23
C ARG A 82 18.63 -10.45 5.69
N PRO A 83 19.90 -10.34 6.12
CA PRO A 83 20.22 -9.76 7.43
C PRO A 83 19.71 -8.32 7.52
N LEU A 84 19.66 -7.76 8.73
CA LEU A 84 19.47 -6.32 8.89
C LEU A 84 20.66 -5.58 8.29
N PRO A 85 20.44 -4.45 7.58
CA PRO A 85 21.54 -3.57 7.25
C PRO A 85 22.15 -3.06 8.58
N PRO A 86 23.48 -2.97 8.69
CA PRO A 86 24.11 -2.47 9.91
C PRO A 86 23.62 -1.07 10.29
N PRO A 87 23.57 -0.74 11.59
CA PRO A 87 23.20 0.59 12.04
C PRO A 87 24.11 1.66 11.41
N GLN A 88 23.49 2.69 10.84
CA GLN A 88 24.19 3.83 10.27
C GLN A 88 23.60 5.12 10.83
N PRO A 89 24.42 6.17 10.99
CA PRO A 89 23.89 7.47 11.40
C PRO A 89 22.98 8.01 10.29
N PRO A 90 22.01 8.87 10.65
CA PRO A 90 21.20 9.58 9.68
C PRO A 90 22.09 10.34 8.70
N ARG A 91 21.84 10.18 7.40
CA ARG A 91 22.58 10.87 6.33
C ARG A 91 21.65 11.81 5.58
N LYS A 92 22.19 12.91 5.05
CA LYS A 92 21.41 13.76 4.14
C LYS A 92 21.34 13.13 2.76
N PHE A 93 20.18 13.23 2.13
CA PHE A 93 19.94 12.72 0.78
C PHE A 93 19.78 13.87 -0.22
N LYS A 94 19.99 13.58 -1.50
CA LYS A 94 19.71 14.53 -2.60
C LYS A 94 18.56 14.03 -3.46
N VAL A 95 17.88 14.97 -4.11
CA VAL A 95 16.93 14.66 -5.18
C VAL A 95 17.59 13.70 -6.16
N GLY A 96 16.94 12.58 -6.45
CA GLY A 96 17.55 11.53 -7.26
C GLY A 96 17.87 10.25 -6.51
N ASP A 97 18.24 10.34 -5.23
CA ASP A 97 18.73 9.21 -4.45
C ASP A 97 17.64 8.14 -4.28
N ILE A 98 18.04 6.87 -4.42
CA ILE A 98 17.20 5.73 -4.10
C ILE A 98 17.41 5.38 -2.63
N VAL A 99 16.32 5.38 -1.87
CA VAL A 99 16.31 5.22 -0.41
C VAL A 99 15.23 4.21 -0.01
N GLU A 100 15.31 3.71 1.22
CA GLU A 100 14.22 2.99 1.85
C GLU A 100 13.63 3.87 2.96
N ALA A 101 12.31 3.98 3.01
CA ALA A 101 11.59 4.74 4.03
C ALA A 101 10.85 3.81 5.00
N TYR A 102 10.93 4.09 6.30
CA TYR A 102 10.19 3.35 7.31
C TYR A 102 8.76 3.90 7.45
N PHE A 103 7.80 3.08 7.07
CA PHE A 103 6.37 3.40 7.07
C PHE A 103 5.59 2.10 7.28
N ASP A 104 4.44 2.13 7.96
CA ASP A 104 3.56 0.97 8.12
C ASP A 104 4.29 -0.35 8.47
N ASP A 105 5.15 -0.28 9.49
CA ASP A 105 5.94 -1.40 10.02
C ASP A 105 6.92 -2.07 9.04
N GLY A 106 7.19 -1.44 7.90
CA GLY A 106 8.11 -1.92 6.87
C GLY A 106 9.04 -0.84 6.33
N TRP A 107 10.08 -1.30 5.63
CA TRP A 107 11.00 -0.46 4.86
C TRP A 107 10.64 -0.54 3.38
N TYR A 108 10.32 0.60 2.80
CA TYR A 108 9.82 0.70 1.43
C TYR A 108 10.82 1.41 0.53
N GLU A 109 11.20 0.77 -0.57
CA GLU A 109 12.07 1.38 -1.58
C GLU A 109 11.36 2.52 -2.31
N GLY A 110 12.07 3.63 -2.49
CA GLY A 110 11.62 4.76 -3.30
C GLY A 110 12.75 5.73 -3.59
N LYS A 111 12.38 6.90 -4.09
CA LYS A 111 13.31 7.92 -4.58
C LYS A 111 13.03 9.27 -3.91
N ILE A 112 14.07 10.01 -3.56
CA ILE A 112 13.91 11.40 -3.14
C ILE A 112 13.51 12.25 -4.35
N ASP A 113 12.32 12.83 -4.29
CA ASP A 113 11.78 13.75 -5.29
C ASP A 113 12.14 15.20 -4.96
N GLN A 114 12.07 15.58 -3.69
CA GLN A 114 12.39 16.92 -3.22
C GLN A 114 13.07 16.89 -1.85
N VAL A 115 14.04 17.78 -1.66
CA VAL A 115 14.62 18.10 -0.36
C VAL A 115 13.96 19.39 0.13
N LEU A 116 13.41 19.36 1.34
CA LEU A 116 12.79 20.52 1.98
C LEU A 116 13.73 21.13 3.01
N ASP A 117 13.40 22.34 3.45
CA ASP A 117 14.02 22.94 4.62
C ASP A 117 13.69 22.09 5.88
N ASP A 118 14.62 22.02 6.83
CA ASP A 118 14.54 21.22 8.08
C ASP A 118 14.74 19.69 7.97
N ASP A 119 15.61 19.22 7.07
CA ASP A 119 15.99 17.79 6.97
C ASP A 119 14.80 16.84 6.73
N ARG A 120 13.79 17.34 6.02
CA ARG A 120 12.64 16.59 5.53
C ARG A 120 12.71 16.38 4.03
N TYR A 121 12.10 15.29 3.58
CA TYR A 121 12.18 14.86 2.20
C TYR A 121 10.82 14.44 1.67
N ILE A 122 10.52 14.84 0.44
CA ILE A 122 9.46 14.24 -0.33
C ILE A 122 10.01 12.97 -0.96
N PHE A 123 9.57 11.84 -0.43
CA PHE A 123 9.89 10.50 -0.89
C PHE A 123 8.81 10.04 -1.87
N ARG A 124 9.24 9.43 -2.96
CA ARG A 124 8.38 8.89 -4.01
C ARG A 124 8.51 7.38 -4.08
N MET A 125 7.41 6.67 -3.83
CA MET A 125 7.30 5.23 -4.00
C MET A 125 6.22 4.92 -5.05
N SER A 126 6.63 4.36 -6.19
CA SER A 126 5.74 4.20 -7.34
C SER A 126 5.05 5.54 -7.68
N SER A 127 3.72 5.59 -7.69
CA SER A 127 2.91 6.80 -7.89
C SER A 127 2.56 7.56 -6.60
N MET A 128 3.00 7.10 -5.42
CA MET A 128 2.73 7.72 -4.12
C MET A 128 3.89 8.62 -3.66
N PHE A 129 3.54 9.75 -3.05
CA PHE A 129 4.49 10.68 -2.42
C PHE A 129 4.21 10.74 -0.91
N LEU A 130 5.26 10.67 -0.10
CA LEU A 130 5.20 10.69 1.36
C LEU A 130 6.28 11.63 1.91
N LEU A 131 6.01 12.24 3.06
CA LEU A 131 6.98 13.09 3.77
C LEU A 131 7.69 12.28 4.85
N PHE A 132 9.02 12.29 4.81
CA PHE A 132 9.83 11.67 5.85
C PHE A 132 10.87 12.62 6.39
N GLY A 133 11.12 12.55 7.69
CA GLY A 133 12.34 13.11 8.28
C GLY A 133 13.55 12.22 7.98
N VAL A 134 14.75 12.79 8.09
CA VAL A 134 16.02 12.09 7.86
C VAL A 134 16.14 10.76 8.63
N ASN A 135 15.57 10.67 9.84
CA ASN A 135 15.64 9.49 10.70
C ASN A 135 14.73 8.33 10.26
N GLN A 136 13.79 8.59 9.35
CA GLN A 136 12.89 7.57 8.80
C GLN A 136 13.38 7.05 7.44
N LEU A 137 14.53 7.54 6.97
CA LEU A 137 15.11 7.20 5.68
C LEU A 137 16.46 6.51 5.88
N ARG A 138 16.73 5.52 5.04
CA ARG A 138 18.05 4.91 4.92
C ARG A 138 18.42 4.72 3.46
N LEU A 139 19.71 4.58 3.17
CA LEU A 139 20.14 4.28 1.81
C LEU A 139 19.59 2.91 1.39
N HIS A 140 19.01 2.83 0.19
CA HIS A 140 18.58 1.56 -0.36
C HIS A 140 19.80 0.67 -0.66
N ARG A 141 19.75 -0.59 -0.22
CA ARG A 141 20.78 -1.58 -0.49
C ARG A 141 20.17 -2.93 -0.82
N THR A 142 20.84 -3.69 -1.68
CA THR A 142 20.48 -5.07 -2.02
C THR A 142 21.45 -6.03 -1.35
N TRP A 143 20.94 -7.11 -0.77
CA TRP A 143 21.76 -8.21 -0.27
C TRP A 143 21.97 -9.21 -1.40
N LEU A 144 23.21 -9.33 -1.89
CA LEU A 144 23.57 -10.21 -3.00
C LEU A 144 24.82 -10.99 -2.64
N ASN A 145 24.75 -12.33 -2.74
CA ASN A 145 25.88 -13.23 -2.54
C ASN A 145 26.65 -12.96 -1.24
N GLY A 146 25.93 -12.72 -0.13
CA GLY A 146 26.54 -12.49 1.18
C GLY A 146 27.09 -11.07 1.41
N ASN A 147 26.77 -10.12 0.52
CA ASN A 147 27.27 -8.75 0.61
C ASN A 147 26.16 -7.72 0.38
N TRP A 148 26.28 -6.56 1.04
CA TRP A 148 25.44 -5.39 0.78
C TRP A 148 25.94 -4.63 -0.45
N VAL A 149 25.01 -4.23 -1.32
CA VAL A 149 25.27 -3.44 -2.53
C VAL A 149 24.36 -2.21 -2.54
N PRO A 150 24.90 -0.98 -2.55
CA PRO A 150 26.33 -0.64 -2.47
C PRO A 150 26.98 -1.14 -1.16
N PRO A 151 28.32 -1.28 -1.10
CA PRO A 151 29.03 -1.67 0.11
C PRO A 151 28.85 -0.67 1.24
N LEU A 152 28.90 -1.14 2.48
CA LEU A 152 28.89 -0.28 3.65
C LEU A 152 30.18 0.55 3.66
N ASP A 153 30.05 1.85 3.82
CA ASP A 153 31.21 2.70 4.07
C ASP A 153 31.57 2.56 5.55
N GLU A 154 32.80 2.17 5.85
CA GLU A 154 33.28 1.98 7.22
C GLU A 154 33.21 3.28 8.04
N SER A 155 33.24 4.44 7.37
CA SER A 155 33.04 5.75 8.01
C SER A 155 31.58 6.07 8.35
N GLU A 156 30.63 5.27 7.85
CA GLU A 156 29.18 5.39 8.10
C GLU A 156 28.65 4.34 9.09
N LEU A 157 29.51 3.53 9.72
CA LEU A 157 29.07 2.60 10.77
C LEU A 157 28.93 3.37 12.08
N ALA A 158 27.76 3.25 12.73
CA ALA A 158 27.56 3.88 14.03
C ALA A 158 28.56 3.29 15.04
N VAL A 159 29.35 4.16 15.68
CA VAL A 159 30.04 3.83 16.93
C VAL A 159 28.96 3.70 18.01
N GLU A 160 28.90 2.57 18.68
CA GLU A 160 27.92 2.27 19.73
C GLU A 160 27.95 3.37 20.82
N GLU A 161 26.81 3.98 21.11
CA GLU A 161 26.61 4.75 22.35
C GLU A 161 25.97 3.82 23.39
N GLU A 162 26.56 3.84 24.59
CA GLU A 162 26.23 3.00 25.73
C GLU A 162 24.83 3.29 26.32
N ASP A 163 24.16 2.20 26.68
CA ASP A 163 23.21 2.01 27.80
C ASP A 163 22.57 3.23 28.47
N SER A 164 21.24 3.36 28.33
CA SER A 164 20.41 3.72 29.48
C SER A 164 18.99 3.17 29.34
N THR A 165 18.64 2.42 30.37
CA THR A 165 17.49 1.56 30.58
C THR A 165 16.19 2.32 30.91
N GLU A 166 15.09 1.75 30.42
CA GLU A 166 13.72 1.69 30.99
C GLU A 166 12.98 2.96 31.47
N LYS A 167 11.79 3.21 30.88
CA LYS A 167 10.52 2.89 31.56
C LYS A 167 9.30 2.92 30.63
N MET A 168 8.63 1.77 30.51
CA MET A 168 7.26 1.66 30.04
C MET A 168 6.30 2.17 31.13
N MET A 169 5.21 2.83 30.72
CA MET A 169 4.08 3.15 31.57
C MET A 169 2.82 2.60 30.90
N GLU A 170 2.31 1.51 31.46
CA GLU A 170 0.98 0.97 31.23
C GLU A 170 -0.08 1.89 31.86
N SER A 171 -1.27 1.91 31.26
CA SER A 171 -2.50 2.27 31.97
C SER A 171 -3.65 1.39 31.49
N GLU A 172 -4.12 0.53 32.40
CA GLU A 172 -5.39 -0.20 32.34
C GLU A 172 -6.58 0.74 32.57
N THR A 173 -7.72 0.41 31.95
CA THR A 173 -9.05 0.54 32.59
C THR A 173 -10.01 -0.49 32.01
N ASP A 174 -10.55 -1.35 32.89
CA ASP A 174 -11.75 -2.15 32.69
C ASP A 174 -13.01 -1.27 32.67
N ASN A 175 -14.01 -1.63 31.85
CA ASN A 175 -15.30 -2.09 32.41
C ASN A 175 -16.19 -2.75 31.35
N ALA A 176 -16.91 -3.79 31.81
CA ALA A 176 -17.85 -4.61 31.07
C ALA A 176 -19.26 -3.99 31.01
N GLU A 177 -20.07 -4.39 30.02
CA GLU A 177 -21.45 -4.84 30.28
C GLU A 177 -22.04 -5.66 29.13
N ALA A 178 -22.75 -6.71 29.52
CA ALA A 178 -23.33 -7.74 28.67
C ALA A 178 -24.81 -7.48 28.38
N SER A 179 -25.32 -8.02 27.27
CA SER A 179 -26.70 -8.54 27.23
C SER A 179 -26.89 -9.69 26.23
N LYS A 180 -27.36 -10.80 26.79
CA LYS A 180 -28.02 -12.01 26.24
C LYS A 180 -29.31 -11.63 25.48
N ALA A 181 -29.99 -12.44 24.67
CA ALA A 181 -29.92 -13.80 24.15
C ALA A 181 -31.01 -13.91 23.05
N GLY A 182 -30.97 -14.93 22.19
CA GLY A 182 -32.10 -15.28 21.32
C GLY A 182 -31.84 -16.46 20.41
N THR A 183 -32.09 -17.67 20.91
CA THR A 183 -32.04 -18.96 20.21
C THR A 183 -33.34 -19.22 19.43
N GLY A 184 -33.27 -19.84 18.24
CA GLY A 184 -34.45 -20.42 17.57
C GLY A 184 -34.17 -20.98 16.16
N ASN A 185 -34.27 -22.31 16.03
CA ASN A 185 -34.02 -23.14 14.83
C ASN A 185 -35.13 -23.05 13.74
N ILE A 186 -34.82 -23.40 12.48
CA ILE A 186 -35.25 -24.63 11.74
C ILE A 186 -34.94 -24.50 10.23
N LEU A 187 -34.70 -25.66 9.65
CA LEU A 187 -34.21 -26.11 8.34
C LEU A 187 -34.98 -25.71 7.06
N GLU A 188 -34.22 -25.83 5.97
CA GLU A 188 -34.53 -26.42 4.65
C GLU A 188 -34.87 -25.55 3.42
N GLU A 189 -33.94 -25.72 2.45
CA GLU A 189 -34.08 -25.97 1.01
C GLU A 189 -34.80 -25.01 0.05
N SER A 190 -33.96 -24.62 -0.93
CA SER A 190 -34.21 -24.50 -2.37
C SER A 190 -35.48 -23.77 -2.83
N ASP A 191 -35.25 -22.62 -3.47
CA ASP A 191 -35.91 -22.34 -4.73
C ASP A 191 -34.97 -21.56 -5.65
N GLN A 192 -34.60 -22.22 -6.75
CA GLN A 192 -34.05 -21.57 -7.93
C GLN A 192 -35.09 -20.61 -8.48
N LYS A 193 -34.95 -19.34 -8.13
CA LYS A 193 -35.58 -18.24 -8.87
C LYS A 193 -34.47 -17.54 -9.65
N THR A 194 -34.49 -17.72 -10.95
CA THR A 194 -33.82 -16.85 -11.93
C THR A 194 -34.15 -15.41 -11.57
N LYS A 195 -33.24 -14.75 -10.84
CA LYS A 195 -33.25 -13.30 -10.64
C LYS A 195 -32.90 -12.72 -12.01
N GLU A 196 -33.90 -12.16 -12.68
CA GLU A 196 -33.65 -11.07 -13.62
C GLU A 196 -32.77 -10.09 -12.85
N LYS A 197 -31.52 -9.95 -13.29
CA LYS A 197 -30.54 -9.11 -12.63
C LYS A 197 -31.06 -7.69 -12.75
N GLU A 198 -31.50 -7.10 -11.64
CA GLU A 198 -31.91 -5.69 -11.60
C GLU A 198 -30.78 -4.87 -12.23
N GLU A 199 -31.13 -4.08 -13.24
CA GLU A 199 -30.19 -3.16 -13.86
C GLU A 199 -29.78 -2.13 -12.80
N GLU A 200 -28.49 -2.09 -12.50
CA GLU A 200 -27.87 -1.27 -11.45
C GLU A 200 -28.10 0.23 -11.66
N PHE A 201 -28.23 0.67 -12.92
CA PHE A 201 -28.45 2.07 -13.27
C PHE A 201 -29.63 2.22 -14.23
N SER A 202 -30.50 3.21 -13.98
CA SER A 202 -31.66 3.51 -14.82
C SER A 202 -31.33 4.48 -15.96
N GLU A 203 -32.11 4.44 -17.04
CA GLU A 203 -32.06 5.45 -18.10
C GLU A 203 -32.24 6.87 -17.54
N GLY A 204 -31.37 7.79 -17.96
CA GLY A 204 -31.31 9.16 -17.47
C GLY A 204 -30.51 9.36 -16.18
N ALA A 205 -30.01 8.30 -15.54
CA ALA A 205 -29.18 8.43 -14.34
C ALA A 205 -27.84 9.13 -14.64
N HIS A 206 -27.46 10.11 -13.81
CA HIS A 206 -26.11 10.68 -13.81
C HIS A 206 -25.15 9.72 -13.12
N VAL A 207 -23.99 9.52 -13.73
CA VAL A 207 -22.94 8.60 -13.28
C VAL A 207 -21.58 9.19 -13.57
N GLU A 208 -20.55 8.61 -12.98
CA GLU A 208 -19.17 8.83 -13.41
C GLU A 208 -18.62 7.58 -14.07
N VAL A 209 -17.89 7.74 -15.16
CA VAL A 209 -17.37 6.63 -15.96
C VAL A 209 -15.87 6.75 -16.18
N THR A 210 -15.19 5.62 -16.08
CA THR A 210 -13.77 5.50 -16.43
C THR A 210 -13.64 4.93 -17.84
N ASN A 211 -12.84 5.59 -18.68
CA ASN A 211 -12.51 5.04 -20.00
C ASN A 211 -11.18 4.27 -19.91
N ILE A 212 -11.22 2.94 -19.83
CA ILE A 212 -9.98 2.13 -19.91
C ILE A 212 -9.67 1.84 -21.40
N ASP A 213 -9.19 2.86 -22.10
CA ASP A 213 -8.51 2.69 -23.40
C ASP A 213 -6.96 2.82 -23.25
N GLY A 214 -6.44 2.89 -22.02
CA GLY A 214 -5.01 3.01 -21.68
C GLY A 214 -4.47 1.86 -20.82
N ASP A 215 -3.25 1.99 -20.30
CA ASP A 215 -2.55 0.96 -19.48
C ASP A 215 -3.19 0.65 -18.11
N GLY A 216 -4.37 1.21 -17.83
CA GLY A 216 -5.15 0.97 -16.61
C GLY A 216 -4.55 1.54 -15.33
N SER A 217 -3.41 2.24 -15.38
CA SER A 217 -2.64 2.54 -14.17
C SER A 217 -3.13 3.77 -13.39
N ASN A 218 -3.95 4.63 -14.00
CA ASN A 218 -4.62 5.75 -13.30
C ASN A 218 -5.77 6.37 -14.10
N PRO A 219 -6.96 5.75 -14.11
CA PRO A 219 -8.08 6.30 -14.86
C PRO A 219 -8.69 7.55 -14.20
N ALA A 220 -9.06 8.53 -15.02
CA ALA A 220 -9.92 9.62 -14.63
C ALA A 220 -11.40 9.22 -14.71
N TRP A 221 -12.22 9.80 -13.85
CA TRP A 221 -13.67 9.61 -13.81
C TRP A 221 -14.38 10.79 -14.47
N PHE A 222 -15.10 10.53 -15.55
CA PHE A 222 -15.81 11.56 -16.31
C PHE A 222 -17.31 11.53 -16.02
N ALA A 223 -17.92 12.69 -15.86
CA ALA A 223 -19.37 12.79 -15.73
C ALA A 223 -20.07 12.30 -17.01
N ALA A 224 -21.10 11.49 -16.85
CA ALA A 224 -21.88 10.92 -17.93
C ALA A 224 -23.34 10.68 -17.51
N THR A 225 -24.19 10.46 -18.50
CA THR A 225 -25.57 10.03 -18.31
C THR A 225 -25.78 8.65 -18.91
N ILE A 226 -26.52 7.77 -18.22
CA ILE A 226 -27.00 6.52 -18.80
C ILE A 226 -28.03 6.84 -19.88
N VAL A 227 -27.73 6.50 -21.14
CA VAL A 227 -28.67 6.63 -22.25
C VAL A 227 -29.66 5.47 -22.21
N LYS A 228 -29.16 4.24 -22.05
CA LYS A 228 -29.99 3.04 -21.87
C LYS A 228 -29.15 1.83 -21.46
N PRO A 229 -29.76 0.84 -20.79
CA PRO A 229 -29.20 -0.49 -20.69
C PRO A 229 -29.11 -1.14 -22.08
N VAL A 230 -28.04 -1.89 -22.34
CA VAL A 230 -27.86 -2.67 -23.59
C VAL A 230 -27.80 -4.18 -23.34
N GLY A 231 -27.98 -4.61 -22.10
CA GLY A 231 -27.94 -6.02 -21.67
C GLY A 231 -26.55 -6.48 -21.22
N ASN A 232 -26.47 -7.64 -20.56
CA ASN A 232 -25.22 -8.22 -20.02
C ASN A 232 -24.41 -7.24 -19.14
N ASN A 233 -25.06 -6.49 -18.24
CA ASN A 233 -24.40 -5.49 -17.39
C ASN A 233 -23.71 -4.34 -18.15
N ARG A 234 -24.09 -4.10 -19.41
CA ARG A 234 -23.55 -2.99 -20.19
C ARG A 234 -24.58 -1.89 -20.37
N TYR A 235 -24.08 -0.67 -20.47
CA TYR A 235 -24.88 0.53 -20.64
C TYR A 235 -24.32 1.37 -21.79
N LEU A 236 -25.19 1.90 -22.62
CA LEU A 236 -24.84 3.01 -23.49
C LEU A 236 -24.83 4.27 -22.63
N ILE A 237 -23.67 4.90 -22.51
CA ILE A 237 -23.49 6.14 -21.76
C ILE A 237 -23.20 7.29 -22.71
N ARG A 238 -23.52 8.50 -22.29
CA ARG A 238 -23.17 9.75 -22.97
C ARG A 238 -22.33 10.61 -22.03
N PHE A 239 -21.12 10.96 -22.44
CA PHE A 239 -20.25 11.84 -21.68
C PHE A 239 -20.80 13.26 -21.63
N GLU A 240 -20.62 13.97 -20.52
CA GLU A 240 -21.07 15.36 -20.38
C GLU A 240 -20.03 16.37 -20.89
N THR A 241 -18.75 15.98 -20.92
CA THR A 241 -17.64 16.87 -21.27
C THR A 241 -16.91 16.46 -22.56
N LEU A 242 -17.03 15.20 -22.99
CA LEU A 242 -16.37 14.70 -24.20
C LEU A 242 -17.26 14.86 -25.44
N ARG A 243 -16.68 15.41 -26.51
CA ARG A 243 -17.34 15.67 -27.79
C ARG A 243 -17.00 14.60 -28.82
N THR A 244 -17.83 14.47 -29.85
CA THR A 244 -17.55 13.69 -31.05
C THR A 244 -16.42 14.34 -31.87
N GLU A 245 -15.75 13.58 -32.75
CA GLU A 245 -14.63 14.09 -33.56
C GLU A 245 -15.03 15.26 -34.49
N ASP A 246 -16.28 15.28 -34.93
CA ASP A 246 -16.88 16.32 -35.76
C ASP A 246 -17.51 17.47 -34.96
N ASP A 247 -17.39 17.43 -33.62
CA ASP A 247 -17.97 18.39 -32.66
C ASP A 247 -19.49 18.60 -32.80
N THR A 248 -20.20 17.63 -33.42
CA THR A 248 -21.65 17.72 -33.62
C THR A 248 -22.47 17.28 -32.42
N GLY A 249 -21.86 16.57 -31.46
CA GLY A 249 -22.54 16.03 -30.29
C GLY A 249 -21.61 15.67 -29.14
N PHE A 250 -22.20 15.09 -28.11
CA PHE A 250 -21.46 14.48 -27.01
C PHE A 250 -21.14 13.02 -27.35
N LEU A 251 -19.98 12.56 -26.90
CA LEU A 251 -19.53 11.20 -27.16
C LEU A 251 -20.44 10.19 -26.44
N GLU A 252 -20.95 9.21 -27.17
CA GLU A 252 -21.65 8.04 -26.63
C GLU A 252 -20.77 6.79 -26.77
N LYS A 253 -20.73 5.95 -25.73
CA LYS A 253 -19.94 4.71 -25.73
C LYS A 253 -20.63 3.62 -24.91
N GLU A 254 -20.54 2.37 -25.35
CA GLU A 254 -21.01 1.23 -24.57
C GLU A 254 -19.97 0.82 -23.54
N MET A 255 -20.33 0.88 -22.26
CA MET A 255 -19.45 0.57 -21.14
C MET A 255 -19.99 -0.59 -20.32
N ASP A 256 -19.08 -1.36 -19.71
CA ASP A 256 -19.42 -2.35 -18.70
C ASP A 256 -19.72 -1.67 -17.36
N SER A 257 -20.63 -2.24 -16.56
CA SER A 257 -21.00 -1.71 -15.24
C SER A 257 -19.80 -1.53 -14.32
N LEU A 258 -18.74 -2.34 -14.47
CA LEU A 258 -17.50 -2.23 -13.71
C LEU A 258 -16.72 -0.92 -13.94
N HIS A 259 -17.06 -0.17 -14.99
CA HIS A 259 -16.45 1.11 -15.32
C HIS A 259 -17.35 2.31 -15.02
N ILE A 260 -18.48 2.07 -14.35
CA ILE A 260 -19.50 3.06 -14.03
C ILE A 260 -19.66 3.08 -12.52
N ARG A 261 -19.70 4.29 -11.94
CA ARG A 261 -20.01 4.48 -10.53
C ARG A 261 -21.10 5.54 -10.36
N PRO A 262 -21.91 5.48 -9.28
CA PRO A 262 -22.79 6.58 -8.96
C PRO A 262 -21.98 7.87 -8.72
N PRO A 263 -22.60 9.06 -8.87
CA PRO A 263 -21.99 10.29 -8.44
C PRO A 263 -21.63 10.18 -6.95
N PRO A 264 -20.52 10.77 -6.52
CA PRO A 264 -20.11 10.67 -5.14
C PRO A 264 -21.24 11.15 -4.22
N PRO A 265 -21.53 10.41 -3.12
CA PRO A 265 -22.45 10.90 -2.11
C PRO A 265 -21.97 12.27 -1.62
N HIS A 266 -22.87 13.08 -1.07
CA HIS A 266 -22.53 14.43 -0.60
C HIS A 266 -21.58 14.36 0.61
N ILE A 267 -20.31 14.13 0.34
CA ILE A 267 -19.23 14.09 1.32
C ILE A 267 -18.88 15.53 1.64
N PRO A 268 -18.87 15.92 2.92
CA PRO A 268 -18.41 17.25 3.32
C PRO A 268 -17.01 17.48 2.77
N VAL A 269 -16.87 18.45 1.88
CA VAL A 269 -15.56 18.95 1.47
C VAL A 269 -15.03 19.77 2.65
N PRO A 270 -13.85 19.45 3.20
CA PRO A 270 -13.28 20.25 4.28
C PRO A 270 -13.00 21.67 3.79
N ASP A 271 -13.10 22.66 4.67
CA ASP A 271 -12.82 24.07 4.31
C ASP A 271 -11.40 24.28 3.75
N GLN A 272 -10.47 23.38 4.10
CA GLN A 272 -9.10 23.38 3.63
C GLN A 272 -8.55 21.94 3.56
N PHE A 273 -7.85 21.63 2.47
CA PHE A 273 -7.06 20.41 2.39
C PHE A 273 -5.66 20.64 2.94
N LYS A 274 -5.08 19.59 3.53
CA LYS A 274 -3.72 19.61 4.05
C LYS A 274 -2.77 19.03 3.02
N MET A 275 -1.51 19.45 3.12
CA MET A 275 -0.43 18.77 2.43
C MET A 275 -0.52 17.26 2.70
N PHE A 276 -0.41 16.46 1.64
CA PHE A 276 -0.57 15.00 1.60
C PHE A 276 -1.98 14.44 1.69
N ASP A 277 -3.03 15.27 1.73
CA ASP A 277 -4.38 14.74 1.60
C ASP A 277 -4.54 14.05 0.22
N HIS A 278 -5.06 12.82 0.25
CA HIS A 278 -5.45 12.09 -0.95
C HIS A 278 -6.81 12.60 -1.43
N VAL A 279 -6.81 13.20 -2.61
CA VAL A 279 -7.99 13.87 -3.17
C VAL A 279 -8.18 13.50 -4.63
N GLU A 280 -9.34 13.86 -5.18
CA GLU A 280 -9.54 13.87 -6.62
C GLU A 280 -9.56 15.33 -7.10
N VAL A 281 -8.82 15.63 -8.17
CA VAL A 281 -8.79 16.95 -8.82
C VAL A 281 -9.55 16.93 -10.13
N LEU A 282 -10.40 17.92 -10.36
CA LEU A 282 -11.08 18.13 -11.63
C LEU A 282 -10.10 18.73 -12.64
N TYR A 283 -9.73 17.95 -13.64
CA TYR A 283 -8.78 18.37 -14.66
C TYR A 283 -9.18 17.77 -16.02
N LYS A 284 -9.14 18.59 -17.08
CA LYS A 284 -9.53 18.18 -18.45
C LYS A 284 -10.90 17.47 -18.53
N GLY A 285 -11.86 17.91 -17.71
CA GLY A 285 -13.24 17.42 -17.75
C GLY A 285 -13.49 16.10 -17.01
N GLY A 286 -12.51 15.57 -16.28
CA GLY A 286 -12.65 14.39 -15.42
C GLY A 286 -11.97 14.57 -14.06
N TRP A 287 -12.30 13.69 -13.12
CA TRP A 287 -11.75 13.65 -11.77
C TRP A 287 -10.56 12.69 -11.69
N TRP A 288 -9.40 13.20 -11.31
CA TRP A 288 -8.14 12.46 -11.27
C TRP A 288 -7.65 12.26 -9.85
N LYS A 289 -7.24 11.05 -9.51
CA LYS A 289 -6.59 10.78 -8.23
C LYS A 289 -5.27 11.55 -8.14
N CYS A 290 -5.10 12.26 -7.03
CA CYS A 290 -3.90 13.06 -6.76
C CYS A 290 -3.65 13.20 -5.26
N VAL A 291 -2.52 13.83 -4.93
CA VAL A 291 -2.13 14.16 -3.56
C VAL A 291 -1.80 15.65 -3.51
N ILE A 292 -2.22 16.33 -2.44
CA ILE A 292 -1.81 17.72 -2.20
C ILE A 292 -0.30 17.76 -1.97
N ALA A 293 0.44 18.39 -2.89
CA ALA A 293 1.87 18.60 -2.79
C ALA A 293 2.21 19.80 -1.91
N GLU A 294 1.42 20.88 -2.04
CA GLU A 294 1.64 22.14 -1.36
C GLU A 294 0.30 22.87 -1.23
N VAL A 295 0.09 23.54 -0.10
CA VAL A 295 -1.00 24.50 0.11
C VAL A 295 -0.40 25.87 -0.15
N LEU A 296 -0.89 26.56 -1.19
CA LEU A 296 -0.33 27.84 -1.62
C LEU A 296 -0.82 28.99 -0.72
N PRO A 297 -0.09 30.13 -0.67
CA PRO A 297 -0.47 31.27 0.17
C PRO A 297 -1.86 31.77 -0.20
N ASP A 298 -2.72 32.00 0.81
CA ASP A 298 -4.16 32.34 0.75
C ASP A 298 -5.14 31.18 0.88
N ASP A 299 -4.64 29.93 1.01
CA ASP A 299 -5.41 28.69 1.20
C ASP A 299 -6.47 28.40 0.11
N SER A 300 -6.48 29.20 -0.97
CA SER A 300 -7.45 29.11 -2.06
C SER A 300 -6.96 28.22 -3.20
N LYS A 301 -5.67 27.90 -3.20
CA LYS A 301 -4.99 27.12 -4.24
C LYS A 301 -4.06 26.06 -3.68
N TYR A 302 -3.83 25.05 -4.49
CA TYR A 302 -3.06 23.87 -4.15
C TYR A 302 -2.17 23.52 -5.34
N LEU A 303 -0.95 23.07 -5.04
CA LEU A 303 -0.19 22.28 -5.99
C LEU A 303 -0.52 20.83 -5.73
N VAL A 304 -0.94 20.08 -6.75
CA VAL A 304 -1.26 18.66 -6.64
C VAL A 304 -0.37 17.82 -7.54
N PHE A 305 -0.07 16.60 -7.10
CA PHE A 305 0.59 15.59 -7.91
C PHE A 305 -0.43 14.59 -8.45
N LEU A 306 -0.59 14.57 -9.77
CA LEU A 306 -1.36 13.54 -10.46
C LEU A 306 -0.61 12.21 -10.44
N ALA A 307 -1.32 11.08 -10.43
CA ALA A 307 -0.65 9.77 -10.42
C ALA A 307 0.12 9.44 -11.72
N ASN A 308 -0.06 10.24 -12.79
CA ASN A 308 0.79 10.20 -14.00
C ASN A 308 2.07 11.06 -13.88
N TYR A 309 2.41 11.49 -12.67
CA TYR A 309 3.61 12.27 -12.33
C TYR A 309 3.60 13.75 -12.75
N ASP A 310 2.48 14.26 -13.28
CA ASP A 310 2.33 15.69 -13.57
C ASP A 310 1.99 16.48 -12.30
N LYS A 311 2.57 17.68 -12.19
CA LYS A 311 2.18 18.70 -11.19
C LYS A 311 1.11 19.60 -11.79
N LEU A 312 0.10 19.94 -11.00
CA LEU A 312 -0.98 20.83 -11.40
C LEU A 312 -1.28 21.84 -10.28
N GLU A 313 -1.30 23.13 -10.60
CA GLU A 313 -1.90 24.14 -9.71
C GLU A 313 -3.42 24.14 -9.92
N CYS A 314 -4.19 23.99 -8.85
CA CYS A 314 -5.65 23.98 -8.90
C CYS A 314 -6.27 24.79 -7.75
N LYS A 315 -7.54 25.16 -7.90
CA LYS A 315 -8.29 25.85 -6.83
C LYS A 315 -8.88 24.85 -5.86
N HIS A 316 -9.26 25.32 -4.67
CA HIS A 316 -10.03 24.52 -3.72
C HIS A 316 -11.30 23.89 -4.35
N SER A 317 -12.01 24.66 -5.19
CA SER A 317 -13.23 24.21 -5.88
C SER A 317 -13.01 23.08 -6.88
N ASP A 318 -11.76 22.85 -7.30
CA ASP A 318 -11.40 21.81 -8.23
C ASP A 318 -11.02 20.51 -7.50
N LEU A 319 -11.06 20.50 -6.17
CA LEU A 319 -10.70 19.35 -5.34
C LEU A 319 -11.92 18.77 -4.64
N ARG A 320 -11.91 17.46 -4.46
CA ARG A 320 -12.86 16.75 -3.60
C ARG A 320 -12.18 15.62 -2.84
N PRO A 321 -12.74 15.20 -1.68
CA PRO A 321 -12.27 14.00 -1.01
C PRO A 321 -12.27 12.79 -1.94
N ARG A 322 -11.23 11.96 -1.82
CA ARG A 322 -11.14 10.72 -2.58
C ARG A 322 -12.36 9.84 -2.28
N GLN A 323 -12.98 9.31 -3.34
CA GLN A 323 -14.06 8.34 -3.19
C GLN A 323 -13.46 6.96 -2.87
N GLY A 324 -13.84 6.39 -1.74
CA GLY A 324 -13.63 4.97 -1.47
C GLY A 324 -14.52 4.14 -2.40
N THR A 325 -14.02 2.99 -2.86
CA THR A 325 -14.92 1.95 -3.36
C THR A 325 -15.83 1.55 -2.21
N ILE A 326 -17.15 1.64 -2.41
CA ILE A 326 -18.13 1.01 -1.54
C ILE A 326 -17.79 -0.48 -1.64
N ASP A 327 -17.12 -1.02 -0.62
CA ASP A 327 -16.88 -2.44 -0.30
C ASP A 327 -15.47 -2.63 0.29
N GLU A 328 -15.25 -2.07 1.48
CA GLU A 328 -14.27 -2.61 2.44
C GLU A 328 -14.95 -2.58 3.82
N ASN A 329 -15.70 -3.64 4.13
CA ASN A 329 -16.27 -3.89 5.44
C ASN A 329 -16.29 -5.38 5.74
#